data_AF-A0A6A3MT89-F1
#
_entry.id   AF-A0A6A3MT89-F1
#
_cell.length_a   1.000
_cell.length_b   1.000
_cell.length_c   1.000
_cell.angle_alpha   90.00
_cell.angle_beta   90.00
_cell.angle_gamma   90.00
#
_symmetry.space_group_name_H-M   'P 1'
#
loop_
_entity.id
_entity.type
_entity.pdbx_description
1 polymer ?
#
loop_
_entity_poly.entity_id
_entity_poly.type
_entity_poly.pdbx_seq_one_letter_code
_entity_poly.pdbx_strand_id
1 'polypeptide(L)'
;MPVTTRARKRVERENTPPANSTKRAQKNKPTNTKRSKAKTSDSQQHNVKKFRAPVPSQYEKLQGATFPLEILALPHVLKRINDLAMRPEEAVIEAVEAGDKKLLKQLTKKFNCNVSDALEFAADNGRHEAVCVLLPEVIGDGEYNLNDEVLGALERMAVTAAGNGHYEVVKLLLGEILEERENEHEGEFVYYGYERDIEEGKSDAAWSVLDAAAGEGHLAIVELAAGSVSDDEYLPASERSEALSSAISGGFVDVVEFLLECEQFQWDVYGAFDQAVSEGQHDVATVIYDLYPRRYNDADLFLHLAGAGHLEAVKYLYDNDFSTAKSVEEAFASSVGSTCTRTAVANFLLDTDMVSSASFDNAFKKAVLDGSIKAVEFLFGKGRVSPRTVNIAFEKVTKIDMVKLLVKKQSISPKAIEAAFRNSTCQGRFGWGTDTEAILRFLCENDCIPSDVNTEAFLTSVNTRFGGDAMAKVLYAESRISPEVIRAAFKTAADIGHSEIVRFLFDKPAVHQVAKHEAIVSAAQNNQVEVVQLLERSGQWSKDVLASAFKATRNQALKRYLRTKVNVK
;
A
#
# COMPACT_ATOMS: atom_id res chain seq x y z
N MET A 1 -23.05 -42.98 27.67
CA MET A 1 -23.77 -42.70 28.93
C MET A 1 -22.77 -42.16 29.95
N PRO A 2 -23.17 -41.29 30.89
CA PRO A 2 -24.21 -40.26 30.81
C PRO A 2 -23.66 -38.87 31.31
N VAL A 3 -24.31 -37.72 31.03
CA VAL A 3 -25.08 -36.86 31.99
C VAL A 3 -24.33 -36.49 33.30
N THR A 4 -24.16 -35.25 33.78
CA THR A 4 -24.33 -33.84 33.31
C THR A 4 -23.35 -32.96 34.18
N THR A 5 -23.43 -31.65 34.57
CA THR A 5 -24.51 -30.65 34.67
C THR A 5 -24.03 -29.18 34.78
N ARG A 6 -24.93 -28.29 34.35
CA ARG A 6 -25.01 -26.80 34.38
C ARG A 6 -24.74 -26.11 35.76
N ALA A 7 -24.29 -24.84 35.65
CA ALA A 7 -24.75 -23.65 36.41
C ALA A 7 -24.05 -23.13 37.70
N ARG A 8 -23.55 -21.89 37.58
CA ARG A 8 -23.56 -20.73 38.51
C ARG A 8 -23.95 -20.95 40.00
N LYS A 9 -23.13 -20.43 40.93
CA LYS A 9 -23.66 -19.54 42.00
C LYS A 9 -22.63 -18.58 42.64
N ARG A 10 -23.13 -17.37 42.94
CA ARG A 10 -22.55 -16.28 43.76
C ARG A 10 -22.46 -16.68 45.23
N VAL A 11 -21.41 -16.24 45.93
CA VAL A 11 -21.32 -16.23 47.41
C VAL A 11 -20.67 -14.90 47.84
N GLU A 12 -21.26 -14.27 48.85
CA GLU A 12 -20.75 -13.06 49.51
C GLU A 12 -20.28 -13.40 50.93
N ARG A 13 -19.30 -12.64 51.44
CA ARG A 13 -19.10 -12.22 52.84
C ARG A 13 -17.85 -11.33 52.88
N GLU A 14 -17.94 -10.07 53.31
CA GLU A 14 -18.08 -9.62 54.71
C GLU A 14 -16.95 -10.12 55.62
N ASN A 15 -16.11 -9.18 56.08
CA ASN A 15 -15.45 -9.25 57.38
C ASN A 15 -14.96 -7.86 57.83
N THR A 16 -15.42 -7.43 59.01
CA THR A 16 -14.97 -6.27 59.81
C THR A 16 -15.15 -6.66 61.30
N PRO A 17 -14.75 -5.84 62.30
CA PRO A 17 -13.59 -4.96 62.47
C PRO A 17 -12.69 -5.49 63.63
N PRO A 18 -11.80 -4.67 64.26
CA PRO A 18 -12.15 -3.87 65.45
C PRO A 18 -11.71 -2.39 65.33
N ALA A 19 -12.35 -1.38 65.93
CA ALA A 19 -12.46 -1.02 67.37
C ALA A 19 -11.10 -0.59 68.01
N ASN A 20 -11.03 0.38 68.95
CA ASN A 20 -12.06 0.81 69.91
C ASN A 20 -11.79 2.18 70.61
N SER A 21 -12.87 2.74 71.22
CA SER A 21 -12.89 3.57 72.45
C SER A 21 -12.53 5.08 72.38
N THR A 22 -13.00 5.99 73.24
CA THR A 22 -14.12 6.06 74.26
C THR A 22 -14.45 7.56 74.51
N LYS A 23 -15.57 8.03 75.09
CA LYS A 23 -16.36 7.70 76.31
C LYS A 23 -17.82 8.21 76.14
N ARG A 24 -18.87 7.51 76.61
CA ARG A 24 -19.64 7.71 77.88
C ARG A 24 -20.16 9.16 78.15
N ALA A 25 -21.41 9.39 78.63
CA ALA A 25 -22.59 8.52 78.83
C ALA A 25 -23.86 9.33 79.23
N GLN A 26 -25.06 8.74 79.02
CA GLN A 26 -26.25 8.62 79.93
C GLN A 26 -26.63 9.78 80.92
N LYS A 27 -27.91 10.12 81.21
CA LYS A 27 -29.19 9.38 81.07
C LYS A 27 -30.45 10.24 81.36
N ASN A 28 -31.63 9.60 81.18
CA ASN A 28 -32.90 9.79 81.91
C ASN A 28 -33.89 10.92 81.51
N LYS A 29 -35.12 10.77 82.07
CA LYS A 29 -36.43 11.29 81.60
C LYS A 29 -37.15 12.02 82.79
N PRO A 30 -38.44 12.44 82.74
CA PRO A 30 -38.80 13.85 82.97
C PRO A 30 -39.67 14.11 84.23
N THR A 31 -39.81 15.39 84.62
CA THR A 31 -40.85 15.84 85.57
C THR A 31 -41.46 17.20 85.19
N ASN A 32 -42.77 17.31 85.45
CA ASN A 32 -43.62 18.50 85.31
C ASN A 32 -43.23 19.65 86.26
N THR A 33 -43.52 20.93 85.92
CA THR A 33 -44.50 21.76 86.68
C THR A 33 -44.75 23.19 86.13
N LYS A 34 -46.03 23.60 86.26
CA LYS A 34 -46.55 24.96 86.59
C LYS A 34 -46.11 26.22 85.81
N ARG A 35 -46.91 26.55 84.80
CA ARG A 35 -47.94 27.62 84.85
C ARG A 35 -47.62 28.90 85.66
N SER A 36 -47.40 30.01 84.96
CA SER A 36 -47.77 31.37 85.40
C SER A 36 -48.39 32.16 84.23
N LYS A 37 -49.06 33.29 84.50
CA LYS A 37 -49.72 34.16 83.50
C LYS A 37 -49.23 35.59 83.63
N ALA A 38 -49.09 36.30 82.51
CA ALA A 38 -49.19 37.75 82.45
C ALA A 38 -50.00 38.16 81.19
N LYS A 39 -50.85 39.19 81.33
CA LYS A 39 -51.32 40.04 80.22
C LYS A 39 -50.28 41.19 80.10
N THR A 40 -50.06 41.89 78.99
CA THR A 40 -50.87 42.88 78.21
C THR A 40 -49.92 43.44 77.12
N SER A 41 -50.29 44.21 76.09
CA SER A 41 -51.53 44.55 75.38
C SER A 41 -51.15 45.15 74.01
N ASP A 42 -52.14 45.53 73.20
CA ASP A 42 -52.10 46.55 72.14
C ASP A 42 -51.13 46.40 70.95
N SER A 43 -51.72 45.93 69.86
CA SER A 43 -51.57 46.39 68.47
C SER A 43 -50.63 47.58 68.15
N GLN A 44 -49.78 47.38 67.14
CA GLN A 44 -49.72 48.27 65.97
C GLN A 44 -49.20 47.53 64.72
N GLN A 45 -49.52 48.06 63.53
CA GLN A 45 -49.15 47.47 62.23
C GLN A 45 -47.77 47.94 61.74
N HIS A 46 -47.31 47.38 60.62
CA HIS A 46 -46.11 47.78 59.86
C HIS A 46 -44.74 47.65 60.57
N ASN A 47 -44.19 46.43 60.56
CA ASN A 47 -43.13 46.17 59.57
C ASN A 47 -42.96 44.68 59.29
N VAL A 48 -43.29 44.23 58.07
CA VAL A 48 -42.98 42.85 57.63
C VAL A 48 -41.51 42.80 57.28
N LYS A 49 -40.66 42.51 58.27
CA LYS A 49 -39.30 42.04 58.01
C LYS A 49 -39.43 40.77 57.19
N LYS A 50 -39.06 40.82 55.90
CA LYS A 50 -38.98 39.64 55.03
C LYS A 50 -37.91 38.70 55.59
N PHE A 51 -38.32 37.77 56.44
CA PHE A 51 -37.47 36.67 56.89
C PHE A 51 -37.16 35.78 55.69
N ARG A 52 -36.03 36.07 55.04
CA ARG A 52 -35.46 35.18 54.03
C ARG A 52 -34.92 33.96 54.75
N ALA A 53 -35.43 32.79 54.42
CA ALA A 53 -34.95 31.51 54.93
C ALA A 53 -34.30 30.70 53.79
N PRO A 54 -33.34 29.80 54.09
CA PRO A 54 -32.69 28.98 53.08
C PRO A 54 -33.68 28.02 52.41
N VAL A 55 -33.45 27.75 51.12
CA VAL A 55 -34.25 26.79 50.35
C VAL A 55 -34.00 25.35 50.85
N PRO A 56 -35.03 24.48 50.92
CA PRO A 56 -34.85 23.06 51.22
C PRO A 56 -33.90 22.36 50.24
N SER A 57 -33.05 21.45 50.73
CA SER A 57 -31.98 20.80 49.97
C SER A 57 -32.41 19.92 48.78
N GLN A 58 -33.71 19.69 48.59
CA GLN A 58 -34.29 19.01 47.42
C GLN A 58 -34.24 19.85 46.12
N TYR A 59 -33.79 21.10 46.21
CA TYR A 59 -33.64 22.02 45.07
C TYR A 59 -32.16 22.33 44.89
N GLU A 60 -31.46 21.46 44.15
CA GLU A 60 -30.00 21.45 44.05
C GLU A 60 -29.44 22.73 43.41
N LYS A 61 -30.08 23.25 42.35
CA LYS A 61 -29.72 24.51 41.69
C LYS A 61 -30.00 25.75 42.57
N LEU A 62 -30.66 25.59 43.73
CA LEU A 62 -30.98 26.66 44.69
C LEU A 62 -30.26 26.53 46.05
N GLN A 63 -29.24 25.68 46.18
CA GLN A 63 -28.48 25.56 47.43
C GLN A 63 -27.84 26.89 47.83
N GLY A 64 -28.00 27.27 49.10
CA GLY A 64 -27.53 28.57 49.63
C GLY A 64 -28.42 29.78 49.29
N ALA A 65 -29.36 29.67 48.35
CA ALA A 65 -30.31 30.73 48.07
C ALA A 65 -31.29 30.95 49.24
N THR A 66 -31.79 32.17 49.41
CA THR A 66 -32.72 32.52 50.50
C THR A 66 -33.93 33.30 49.99
N PHE A 67 -35.13 32.77 50.24
CA PHE A 67 -36.40 33.30 49.73
C PHE A 67 -37.33 33.71 50.89
N PRO A 68 -38.28 34.64 50.65
CA PRO A 68 -39.36 34.94 51.60
C PRO A 68 -40.20 33.69 51.91
N LEU A 69 -40.72 33.60 53.13
CA LEU A 69 -41.54 32.47 53.60
C LEU A 69 -42.75 32.20 52.70
N GLU A 70 -43.30 33.25 52.09
CA GLU A 70 -44.44 33.20 51.17
C GLU A 70 -44.13 32.46 49.87
N ILE A 71 -42.87 32.51 49.40
CA ILE A 71 -42.40 31.77 48.22
C ILE A 71 -41.98 30.35 48.62
N LEU A 72 -41.38 30.18 49.81
CA LEU A 72 -41.02 28.86 50.34
C LEU A 72 -42.26 27.97 50.58
N ALA A 73 -43.42 28.57 50.83
CA ALA A 73 -44.71 27.89 50.95
C ALA A 73 -45.30 27.38 49.60
N LEU A 74 -44.61 27.60 48.46
CA LEU A 74 -45.08 27.24 47.12
C LEU A 74 -44.10 26.26 46.43
N PRO A 75 -44.15 24.94 46.71
CA PRO A 75 -43.18 23.97 46.18
C PRO A 75 -43.12 23.88 44.66
N HIS A 76 -44.22 24.22 43.95
CA HIS A 76 -44.26 24.28 42.49
C HIS A 76 -43.56 25.54 41.94
N VAL A 77 -43.60 26.66 42.67
CA VAL A 77 -42.83 27.87 42.34
C VAL A 77 -41.36 27.64 42.66
N LEU A 78 -41.02 27.06 43.82
CA LEU A 78 -39.63 26.67 44.12
C LEU A 78 -39.08 25.69 43.07
N LYS A 79 -39.88 24.70 42.64
CA LYS A 79 -39.46 23.81 41.56
C LYS A 79 -39.22 24.60 40.27
N ARG A 80 -40.18 25.40 39.80
CA ARG A 80 -40.00 26.14 38.54
C ARG A 80 -38.86 27.18 38.60
N ILE A 81 -38.56 27.73 39.78
CA ILE A 81 -37.39 28.58 40.01
C ILE A 81 -36.10 27.75 40.00
N ASN A 82 -36.07 26.56 40.59
CA ASN A 82 -34.92 25.63 40.53
C ASN A 82 -34.65 25.17 39.10
N ASP A 83 -35.68 24.73 38.38
CA ASP A 83 -35.59 24.27 37.01
C ASP A 83 -34.99 25.38 36.11
N LEU A 84 -35.44 26.63 36.30
CA LEU A 84 -34.96 27.82 35.58
C LEU A 84 -33.72 28.51 36.20
N ALA A 85 -33.15 28.00 37.30
CA ALA A 85 -31.97 28.56 37.94
C ALA A 85 -30.70 28.00 37.30
N MET A 86 -30.53 28.34 36.03
CA MET A 86 -29.43 27.89 35.19
C MET A 86 -28.55 29.06 34.75
N ARG A 87 -27.33 28.74 34.32
CA ARG A 87 -26.52 29.65 33.51
C ARG A 87 -27.17 29.85 32.13
N PRO A 88 -26.91 30.97 31.44
CA PRO A 88 -27.41 31.17 30.09
C PRO A 88 -27.01 30.03 29.12
N GLU A 89 -25.79 29.52 29.24
CA GLU A 89 -25.24 28.44 28.42
C GLU A 89 -25.97 27.10 28.67
N GLU A 90 -26.14 26.73 29.94
CA GLU A 90 -26.96 25.58 30.37
C GLU A 90 -28.41 25.68 29.85
N ALA A 91 -28.98 26.89 29.82
CA ALA A 91 -30.34 27.13 29.32
C ALA A 91 -30.44 27.05 27.79
N VAL A 92 -29.37 27.38 27.05
CA VAL A 92 -29.29 27.14 25.60
C VAL A 92 -29.26 25.63 25.33
N ILE A 93 -28.48 24.86 26.09
CA ILE A 93 -28.43 23.39 25.97
C ILE A 93 -29.80 22.75 26.29
N GLU A 94 -30.48 23.14 27.37
CA GLU A 94 -31.85 22.63 27.66
C GLU A 94 -32.85 23.01 26.55
N ALA A 95 -32.69 24.17 25.90
CA ALA A 95 -33.50 24.57 24.74
C ALA A 95 -33.21 23.76 23.47
N VAL A 96 -31.95 23.32 23.26
CA VAL A 96 -31.57 22.37 22.20
C VAL A 96 -32.14 20.98 22.48
N GLU A 97 -32.02 20.48 23.72
CA GLU A 97 -32.56 19.18 24.13
C GLU A 97 -34.08 19.11 23.96
N ALA A 98 -34.79 20.18 24.35
CA ALA A 98 -36.24 20.33 24.22
C ALA A 98 -36.72 20.68 22.80
N GLY A 99 -35.81 21.02 21.88
CA GLY A 99 -36.13 21.42 20.50
C GLY A 99 -36.89 22.75 20.37
N ASP A 100 -36.94 23.62 21.39
CA ASP A 100 -37.67 24.88 21.31
C ASP A 100 -36.85 25.95 20.57
N LYS A 101 -36.94 25.91 19.23
CA LYS A 101 -36.35 26.88 18.31
C LYS A 101 -36.72 28.35 18.61
N LYS A 102 -37.85 28.62 19.28
CA LYS A 102 -38.27 29.98 19.65
C LYS A 102 -37.63 30.44 20.95
N LEU A 103 -37.46 29.53 21.91
CA LEU A 103 -36.67 29.78 23.12
C LEU A 103 -35.20 29.95 22.77
N LEU A 104 -34.64 29.07 21.94
CA LEU A 104 -33.25 29.11 21.48
C LEU A 104 -32.90 30.48 20.87
N LYS A 105 -33.68 30.94 19.87
CA LYS A 105 -33.52 32.28 19.26
C LYS A 105 -33.84 33.47 20.18
N GLN A 106 -34.48 33.24 21.33
CA GLN A 106 -34.66 34.27 22.37
C GLN A 106 -33.51 34.29 23.37
N LEU A 107 -32.85 33.14 23.61
CA LEU A 107 -31.71 33.05 24.51
C LEU A 107 -30.47 33.67 23.87
N THR A 108 -30.07 33.22 22.66
CA THR A 108 -28.86 33.74 21.97
C THR A 108 -28.92 35.25 21.77
N LYS A 109 -30.07 35.79 21.35
CA LYS A 109 -30.26 37.24 21.13
C LYS A 109 -30.36 38.09 22.40
N LYS A 110 -30.51 37.48 23.57
CA LYS A 110 -30.72 38.18 24.85
C LYS A 110 -29.53 38.04 25.80
N PHE A 111 -28.83 36.92 25.70
CA PHE A 111 -27.64 36.60 26.45
C PHE A 111 -26.56 36.25 25.43
N ASN A 112 -25.49 37.04 25.40
CA ASN A 112 -24.34 36.86 24.51
C ASN A 112 -23.49 35.67 24.98
N CYS A 113 -24.08 34.47 24.97
CA CYS A 113 -23.48 33.22 25.41
C CYS A 113 -22.35 32.81 24.46
N ASN A 114 -21.39 32.03 24.96
CA ASN A 114 -20.75 31.06 24.07
C ASN A 114 -21.79 30.00 23.72
N VAL A 115 -21.90 29.65 22.43
CA VAL A 115 -22.85 28.63 21.96
C VAL A 115 -22.16 27.37 21.41
N SER A 116 -20.83 27.30 21.39
CA SER A 116 -20.08 26.14 20.89
C SER A 116 -20.49 24.84 21.59
N ASP A 117 -20.50 24.80 22.92
CA ASP A 117 -20.92 23.63 23.73
C ASP A 117 -22.34 23.14 23.35
N ALA A 118 -23.23 24.07 23.00
CA ALA A 118 -24.61 23.78 22.61
C ALA A 118 -24.75 23.39 21.13
N LEU A 119 -23.82 23.82 20.29
CA LEU A 119 -23.70 23.43 18.88
C LEU A 119 -23.06 22.04 18.75
N GLU A 120 -22.01 21.73 19.52
CA GLU A 120 -21.45 20.38 19.66
C GLU A 120 -22.56 19.41 20.13
N PHE A 121 -23.24 19.72 21.24
CA PHE A 121 -24.37 18.92 21.74
C PHE A 121 -25.53 18.80 20.71
N ALA A 122 -25.79 19.84 19.91
CA ALA A 122 -26.79 19.79 18.85
C ALA A 122 -26.39 18.84 17.72
N ALA A 123 -25.10 18.80 17.33
CA ALA A 123 -24.58 17.91 16.30
C ALA A 123 -24.61 16.45 16.76
N ASP A 124 -24.06 16.16 17.94
CA ASP A 124 -24.01 14.83 18.56
C ASP A 124 -25.38 14.16 18.66
N ASN A 125 -26.43 14.96 18.91
CA ASN A 125 -27.81 14.50 19.11
C ASN A 125 -28.71 14.69 17.87
N GLY A 126 -28.14 14.96 16.68
CA GLY A 126 -28.89 15.03 15.42
C GLY A 126 -29.88 16.19 15.34
N ARG A 127 -29.69 17.24 16.14
CA ARG A 127 -30.62 18.37 16.29
C ARG A 127 -30.45 19.38 15.15
N HIS A 128 -30.62 18.95 13.90
CA HIS A 128 -30.47 19.77 12.69
C HIS A 128 -31.14 21.15 12.81
N GLU A 129 -32.39 21.24 13.30
CA GLU A 129 -33.08 22.54 13.47
C GLU A 129 -32.42 23.50 14.48
N ALA A 130 -31.60 22.99 15.42
CA ALA A 130 -30.79 23.77 16.33
C ALA A 130 -29.41 24.09 15.74
N VAL A 131 -28.77 23.15 15.03
CA VAL A 131 -27.53 23.39 14.28
C VAL A 131 -27.72 24.56 13.29
N CYS A 132 -28.81 24.56 12.52
CA CYS A 132 -29.24 25.66 11.63
C CYS A 132 -29.59 26.99 12.34
N VAL A 133 -29.44 27.09 13.65
CA VAL A 133 -29.67 28.29 14.46
C VAL A 133 -28.42 28.71 15.22
N LEU A 134 -27.57 27.76 15.62
CA LEU A 134 -26.35 28.04 16.38
C LEU A 134 -25.12 28.18 15.48
N LEU A 135 -25.04 27.48 14.34
CA LEU A 135 -23.87 27.52 13.45
C LEU A 135 -23.52 28.94 12.95
N PRO A 136 -24.47 29.77 12.47
CA PRO A 136 -24.15 31.14 12.03
C PRO A 136 -23.67 32.04 13.17
N GLU A 137 -24.06 31.75 14.42
CA GLU A 137 -23.62 32.50 15.60
C GLU A 137 -22.20 32.06 16.06
N VAL A 138 -21.64 30.99 15.48
CA VAL A 138 -20.24 30.52 15.66
C VAL A 138 -19.34 30.90 14.47
N ILE A 139 -19.86 30.78 13.24
CA ILE A 139 -19.13 31.15 12.01
C ILE A 139 -19.04 32.68 11.83
N GLY A 140 -20.04 33.43 12.31
CA GLY A 140 -20.12 34.88 12.12
C GLY A 140 -20.58 35.28 10.71
N ASP A 141 -20.34 36.54 10.33
CA ASP A 141 -20.89 37.16 9.12
C ASP A 141 -20.26 36.68 7.78
N GLY A 142 -19.42 35.63 7.80
CA GLY A 142 -18.99 34.88 6.60
C GLY A 142 -17.93 35.53 5.70
N GLU A 143 -17.57 36.80 5.90
CA GLU A 143 -16.63 37.55 5.04
C GLU A 143 -15.17 37.03 5.02
N TYR A 144 -14.83 35.98 5.79
CA TYR A 144 -13.47 35.43 5.91
C TYR A 144 -13.47 33.89 6.02
N ASN A 145 -12.29 33.28 5.83
CA ASN A 145 -12.03 31.89 6.19
C ASN A 145 -12.30 31.66 7.69
N LEU A 146 -12.75 30.45 8.02
CA LEU A 146 -12.78 29.97 9.39
C LEU A 146 -11.36 29.95 9.98
N ASN A 147 -11.23 30.22 11.27
CA ASN A 147 -9.97 29.98 11.98
C ASN A 147 -9.84 28.49 12.33
N ASP A 148 -8.59 28.04 12.53
CA ASP A 148 -8.25 26.64 12.77
C ASP A 148 -9.00 26.05 13.98
N GLU A 149 -9.27 26.87 15.01
CA GLU A 149 -10.01 26.47 16.21
C GLU A 149 -11.49 26.17 15.94
N VAL A 150 -12.16 26.96 15.08
CA VAL A 150 -13.55 26.71 14.66
C VAL A 150 -13.61 25.62 13.60
N LEU A 151 -12.72 25.62 12.61
CA LEU A 151 -12.66 24.59 11.57
C LEU A 151 -12.50 23.20 12.20
N GLY A 152 -11.49 23.03 13.04
CA GLY A 152 -11.26 21.79 13.79
C GLY A 152 -12.36 21.45 14.81
N ALA A 153 -13.25 22.39 15.16
CA ALA A 153 -14.46 22.09 15.95
C ALA A 153 -15.59 21.55 15.06
N LEU A 154 -15.84 22.17 13.91
CA LEU A 154 -16.82 21.69 12.94
C LEU A 154 -16.44 20.29 12.42
N GLU A 155 -15.15 20.01 12.21
CA GLU A 155 -14.63 18.68 11.88
C GLU A 155 -15.01 17.63 12.92
N ARG A 156 -14.65 17.84 14.19
CA ARG A 156 -15.00 16.91 15.29
C ARG A 156 -16.51 16.67 15.38
N MET A 157 -17.31 17.73 15.19
CA MET A 157 -18.77 17.65 15.17
C MET A 157 -19.29 16.86 13.97
N ALA A 158 -18.72 17.05 12.78
CA ALA A 158 -19.10 16.32 11.57
C ALA A 158 -18.77 14.83 11.70
N VAL A 159 -17.57 14.50 12.20
CA VAL A 159 -17.12 13.12 12.49
C VAL A 159 -18.03 12.45 13.53
N THR A 160 -18.35 13.16 14.64
CA THR A 160 -19.23 12.60 15.69
C THR A 160 -20.67 12.46 15.21
N ALA A 161 -21.17 13.41 14.41
CA ALA A 161 -22.48 13.30 13.77
C ALA A 161 -22.52 12.17 12.72
N ALA A 162 -21.40 11.85 12.07
CA ALA A 162 -21.29 10.76 11.10
C ALA A 162 -21.36 9.39 11.77
N GLY A 163 -20.57 9.14 12.82
CA GLY A 163 -20.67 7.91 13.61
C GLY A 163 -22.04 7.71 14.28
N ASN A 164 -22.73 8.80 14.63
CA ASN A 164 -24.09 8.76 15.17
C ASN A 164 -25.21 8.69 14.11
N GLY A 165 -24.89 8.68 12.80
CA GLY A 165 -25.86 8.53 11.71
C GLY A 165 -26.68 9.77 11.33
N HIS A 166 -26.26 10.97 11.75
CA HIS A 166 -27.03 12.20 11.59
C HIS A 166 -26.81 12.89 10.24
N TYR A 167 -27.22 12.24 9.14
CA TYR A 167 -27.02 12.70 7.75
C TYR A 167 -27.26 14.21 7.52
N GLU A 168 -28.41 14.76 7.95
CA GLU A 168 -28.74 16.17 7.73
C GLU A 168 -27.94 17.15 8.61
N VAL A 169 -27.20 16.65 9.61
CA VAL A 169 -26.19 17.43 10.34
C VAL A 169 -24.86 17.36 9.60
N VAL A 170 -24.39 16.15 9.25
CA VAL A 170 -23.11 15.95 8.55
C VAL A 170 -23.08 16.72 7.24
N LYS A 171 -24.15 16.63 6.42
CA LYS A 171 -24.29 17.34 5.15
C LYS A 171 -24.19 18.86 5.27
N LEU A 172 -24.64 19.41 6.38
CA LEU A 172 -24.58 20.84 6.64
C LEU A 172 -23.19 21.23 7.13
N LEU A 173 -22.62 20.51 8.11
CA LEU A 173 -21.28 20.80 8.63
C LEU A 173 -20.18 20.59 7.59
N LEU A 174 -20.22 19.47 6.85
CA LEU A 174 -19.25 19.16 5.80
C LEU A 174 -19.36 20.16 4.63
N GLY A 175 -20.57 20.60 4.29
CA GLY A 175 -20.77 21.65 3.27
C GLY A 175 -20.13 22.99 3.64
N GLU A 176 -20.13 23.35 4.93
CA GLU A 176 -19.52 24.59 5.43
C GLU A 176 -18.00 24.47 5.63
N ILE A 177 -17.50 23.28 5.96
CA ILE A 177 -16.05 22.96 6.02
C ILE A 177 -15.43 23.03 4.61
N LEU A 178 -16.11 22.46 3.61
CA LEU A 178 -15.60 22.38 2.24
C LEU A 178 -15.81 23.67 1.43
N GLU A 179 -16.64 24.61 1.89
CA GLU A 179 -17.00 25.84 1.17
C GLU A 179 -15.78 26.61 0.62
N GLU A 180 -15.73 26.84 -0.68
CA GLU A 180 -14.74 27.71 -1.33
C GLU A 180 -15.04 29.18 -1.00
N ARG A 181 -14.17 29.81 -0.22
CA ARG A 181 -14.23 31.24 0.10
C ARG A 181 -13.09 31.98 -0.59
N GLU A 182 -13.39 33.12 -1.21
CA GLU A 182 -12.43 33.88 -2.00
C GLU A 182 -11.33 34.49 -1.11
N ASN A 183 -10.07 34.11 -1.34
CA ASN A 183 -8.92 34.70 -0.65
C ASN A 183 -8.47 35.99 -1.37
N GLU A 184 -8.40 37.13 -0.66
CA GLU A 184 -7.82 38.39 -1.20
C GLU A 184 -6.30 38.32 -1.56
N HIS A 185 -5.68 37.12 -1.51
CA HIS A 185 -4.24 36.93 -1.66
C HIS A 185 -3.74 36.86 -3.12
N GLU A 186 -4.60 37.10 -4.13
CA GLU A 186 -4.22 37.23 -5.55
C GLU A 186 -3.12 38.29 -5.83
N GLY A 187 -2.80 39.16 -4.86
CA GLY A 187 -1.87 40.29 -5.03
C GLY A 187 -0.44 40.12 -4.49
N GLU A 188 -0.14 39.15 -3.63
CA GLU A 188 1.17 39.05 -2.94
C GLU A 188 1.80 37.66 -3.08
N PHE A 189 3.14 37.60 -3.15
CA PHE A 189 3.90 36.42 -3.59
C PHE A 189 3.78 35.22 -2.61
N VAL A 190 2.73 34.40 -2.77
CA VAL A 190 2.50 33.20 -1.94
C VAL A 190 3.62 32.17 -2.17
N TYR A 191 4.10 31.59 -1.08
CA TYR A 191 5.04 30.48 -1.09
C TYR A 191 4.22 29.18 -1.19
N TYR A 192 4.53 28.31 -2.17
CA TYR A 192 3.78 27.11 -2.61
C TYR A 192 3.47 26.00 -1.56
N GLY A 193 3.45 26.30 -0.25
CA GLY A 193 2.99 25.41 0.82
C GLY A 193 1.60 25.78 1.37
N TYR A 194 1.40 27.04 1.75
CA TYR A 194 0.24 27.44 2.59
C TYR A 194 -1.14 27.17 1.98
N GLU A 195 -1.30 27.29 0.66
CA GLU A 195 -2.56 26.98 -0.01
C GLU A 195 -2.84 25.47 0.00
N ARG A 196 -1.78 24.66 -0.17
CA ARG A 196 -1.85 23.20 -0.15
C ARG A 196 -2.21 22.68 1.23
N ASP A 197 -1.63 23.24 2.30
CA ASP A 197 -1.92 22.85 3.69
C ASP A 197 -3.42 23.01 4.02
N ILE A 198 -4.11 23.99 3.40
CA ILE A 198 -5.55 24.26 3.59
C ILE A 198 -6.43 23.31 2.77
N GLU A 199 -6.06 23.03 1.51
CA GLU A 199 -6.76 22.03 0.68
C GLU A 199 -6.61 20.61 1.25
N GLU A 200 -5.44 20.28 1.79
CA GLU A 200 -5.12 18.98 2.41
C GLU A 200 -5.97 18.77 3.68
N GLY A 201 -6.06 19.77 4.57
CA GLY A 201 -6.92 19.72 5.75
C GLY A 201 -8.42 19.60 5.44
N LYS A 202 -8.92 20.34 4.44
CA LYS A 202 -10.32 20.19 3.96
C LYS A 202 -10.60 18.77 3.45
N SER A 203 -9.63 18.15 2.78
CA SER A 203 -9.74 16.77 2.33
C SER A 203 -9.74 15.78 3.50
N ASP A 204 -8.87 15.96 4.50
CA ASP A 204 -8.78 15.11 5.70
C ASP A 204 -10.06 15.14 6.55
N ALA A 205 -10.77 16.28 6.59
CA ALA A 205 -12.08 16.37 7.23
C ALA A 205 -13.11 15.43 6.58
N ALA A 206 -13.14 15.36 5.25
CA ALA A 206 -14.06 14.49 4.51
C ALA A 206 -13.67 13.00 4.64
N TRP A 207 -12.37 12.67 4.66
CA TRP A 207 -11.89 11.32 4.97
C TRP A 207 -12.25 10.89 6.41
N SER A 208 -12.08 11.77 7.40
CA SER A 208 -12.45 11.48 8.79
C SER A 208 -13.96 11.22 8.97
N VAL A 209 -14.79 11.91 8.19
CA VAL A 209 -16.24 11.66 8.12
C VAL A 209 -16.56 10.33 7.43
N LEU A 210 -15.83 9.96 6.38
CA LEU A 210 -15.95 8.67 5.69
C LEU A 210 -15.65 7.50 6.64
N ASP A 211 -14.53 7.57 7.36
CA ASP A 211 -14.08 6.54 8.33
C ASP A 211 -15.12 6.33 9.44
N ALA A 212 -15.61 7.42 10.06
CA ALA A 212 -16.59 7.34 11.15
C ALA A 212 -17.98 6.87 10.67
N ALA A 213 -18.40 7.25 9.46
CA ALA A 213 -19.64 6.75 8.88
C ALA A 213 -19.55 5.26 8.53
N ALA A 214 -18.40 4.81 7.99
CA ALA A 214 -18.19 3.43 7.57
C ALA A 214 -18.02 2.47 8.77
N GLY A 215 -17.34 2.90 9.83
CA GLY A 215 -17.17 2.13 11.06
C GLY A 215 -18.44 1.91 11.89
N GLU A 216 -19.51 2.65 11.62
CA GLU A 216 -20.83 2.51 12.28
C GLU A 216 -21.97 2.17 11.29
N GLY A 217 -21.65 1.92 10.00
CA GLY A 217 -22.58 1.37 9.01
C GLY A 217 -23.50 2.37 8.30
N HIS A 218 -23.21 3.66 8.33
CA HIS A 218 -24.12 4.72 7.83
C HIS A 218 -23.95 4.99 6.34
N LEU A 219 -24.34 4.03 5.49
CA LEU A 219 -24.16 4.08 4.02
C LEU A 219 -24.48 5.44 3.38
N ALA A 220 -25.60 6.08 3.70
CA ALA A 220 -25.98 7.38 3.11
C ALA A 220 -25.03 8.55 3.47
N ILE A 221 -24.23 8.41 4.53
CA ILE A 221 -23.16 9.36 4.91
C ILE A 221 -21.84 8.96 4.23
N VAL A 222 -21.58 7.66 4.06
CA VAL A 222 -20.46 7.14 3.27
C VAL A 222 -20.57 7.60 1.80
N GLU A 223 -21.76 7.48 1.19
CA GLU A 223 -22.06 7.99 -0.16
C GLU A 223 -21.76 9.49 -0.30
N LEU A 224 -22.15 10.28 0.71
CA LEU A 224 -21.95 11.73 0.74
C LEU A 224 -20.48 12.12 0.87
N ALA A 225 -19.76 11.48 1.79
CA ALA A 225 -18.35 11.73 2.05
C ALA A 225 -17.47 11.26 0.88
N ALA A 226 -17.78 10.10 0.30
CA ALA A 226 -17.08 9.57 -0.88
C ALA A 226 -17.19 10.49 -2.11
N GLY A 227 -18.32 11.20 -2.26
CA GLY A 227 -18.50 12.24 -3.27
C GLY A 227 -17.78 13.57 -2.98
N SER A 228 -17.10 13.68 -1.82
CA SER A 228 -16.40 14.88 -1.35
C SER A 228 -14.89 14.66 -1.15
N VAL A 229 -14.39 13.44 -1.31
CA VAL A 229 -12.95 13.12 -1.30
C VAL A 229 -12.44 12.75 -2.70
N SER A 230 -11.16 12.99 -2.94
CA SER A 230 -10.42 12.50 -4.11
C SER A 230 -9.24 11.64 -3.67
N ASP A 231 -8.96 10.57 -4.41
CA ASP A 231 -7.80 9.70 -4.22
C ASP A 231 -6.53 10.33 -4.84
N ASP A 232 -5.37 10.11 -4.24
CA ASP A 232 -4.07 10.62 -4.73
C ASP A 232 -3.21 9.45 -5.25
N GLU A 233 -2.43 9.68 -6.32
CA GLU A 233 -1.42 8.75 -6.82
C GLU A 233 -0.28 8.52 -5.81
N TYR A 234 -0.03 9.50 -4.93
CA TYR A 234 1.05 9.46 -3.93
C TYR A 234 0.64 8.98 -2.54
N LEU A 235 -0.67 9.03 -2.21
CA LEU A 235 -1.22 8.58 -0.93
C LEU A 235 -2.62 7.98 -1.18
N PRO A 236 -2.71 6.69 -1.55
CA PRO A 236 -3.97 6.07 -1.93
C PRO A 236 -4.91 5.89 -0.73
N ALA A 237 -6.20 5.72 -1.01
CA ALA A 237 -7.26 5.49 -0.02
C ALA A 237 -6.90 4.40 1.01
N SER A 238 -6.22 3.33 0.57
CA SER A 238 -5.73 2.24 1.45
C SER A 238 -4.63 2.61 2.45
N GLU A 239 -3.97 3.76 2.27
CA GLU A 239 -3.02 4.33 3.25
C GLU A 239 -3.57 5.56 3.98
N ARG A 240 -4.65 6.19 3.47
CA ARG A 240 -5.25 7.42 4.03
C ARG A 240 -6.49 7.18 4.91
N SER A 241 -7.20 6.07 4.75
CA SER A 241 -8.54 5.87 5.30
C SER A 241 -8.75 4.45 5.84
N GLU A 242 -9.27 4.35 7.06
CA GLU A 242 -9.67 3.09 7.70
C GLU A 242 -11.15 2.76 7.44
N ALA A 243 -11.82 3.45 6.50
CA ALA A 243 -13.24 3.24 6.21
C ALA A 243 -13.55 1.79 5.80
N LEU A 244 -12.74 1.21 4.90
CA LEU A 244 -12.96 -0.16 4.41
C LEU A 244 -12.68 -1.21 5.50
N SER A 245 -11.57 -1.08 6.24
CA SER A 245 -11.19 -1.98 7.34
C SER A 245 -12.19 -1.91 8.50
N SER A 246 -12.73 -0.73 8.80
CA SER A 246 -13.76 -0.51 9.82
C SER A 246 -15.12 -1.06 9.37
N ALA A 247 -15.51 -0.87 8.11
CA ALA A 247 -16.75 -1.44 7.57
C ALA A 247 -16.74 -2.98 7.58
N ILE A 248 -15.58 -3.59 7.27
CA ILE A 248 -15.36 -5.03 7.39
C ILE A 248 -15.46 -5.48 8.86
N SER A 249 -14.82 -4.76 9.79
CA SER A 249 -14.87 -5.05 11.22
C SER A 249 -16.31 -5.04 11.77
N GLY A 250 -17.13 -4.07 11.34
CA GLY A 250 -18.55 -3.97 11.70
C GLY A 250 -19.46 -4.97 10.98
N GLY A 251 -19.00 -5.58 9.88
CA GLY A 251 -19.80 -6.48 9.05
C GLY A 251 -20.80 -5.75 8.13
N PHE A 252 -20.53 -4.49 7.80
CA PHE A 252 -21.43 -3.63 7.01
C PHE A 252 -21.27 -3.91 5.50
N VAL A 253 -21.89 -5.02 5.06
CA VAL A 253 -21.80 -5.57 3.70
C VAL A 253 -22.12 -4.53 2.61
N ASP A 254 -23.13 -3.69 2.83
CA ASP A 254 -23.60 -2.64 1.91
C ASP A 254 -22.62 -1.46 1.80
N VAL A 255 -22.00 -1.07 2.92
CA VAL A 255 -20.89 -0.10 2.92
C VAL A 255 -19.66 -0.66 2.19
N VAL A 256 -19.32 -1.94 2.42
CA VAL A 256 -18.19 -2.59 1.72
C VAL A 256 -18.44 -2.74 0.22
N GLU A 257 -19.67 -3.08 -0.20
CA GLU A 257 -20.05 -3.13 -1.62
C GLU A 257 -19.88 -1.76 -2.28
N PHE A 258 -20.43 -0.70 -1.69
CA PHE A 258 -20.29 0.67 -2.19
C PHE A 258 -18.82 1.12 -2.30
N LEU A 259 -18.04 0.98 -1.22
CA LEU A 259 -16.64 1.41 -1.19
C LEU A 259 -15.78 0.69 -2.25
N LEU A 260 -16.09 -0.57 -2.57
CA LEU A 260 -15.37 -1.35 -3.58
C LEU A 260 -15.89 -1.17 -5.02
N GLU A 261 -17.14 -0.74 -5.22
CA GLU A 261 -17.63 -0.30 -6.54
C GLU A 261 -17.12 1.11 -6.93
N CYS A 262 -16.69 1.93 -5.97
CA CYS A 262 -16.00 3.20 -6.25
C CYS A 262 -14.65 2.98 -6.98
N GLU A 263 -14.64 3.06 -8.32
CA GLU A 263 -13.43 2.94 -9.14
C GLU A 263 -12.35 3.98 -8.77
N GLN A 264 -12.74 5.15 -8.25
CA GLN A 264 -11.83 6.24 -7.90
C GLN A 264 -10.88 5.92 -6.74
N PHE A 265 -11.19 4.94 -5.87
CA PHE A 265 -10.38 4.63 -4.69
C PHE A 265 -9.47 3.42 -4.89
N GLN A 266 -8.19 3.56 -4.56
CA GLN A 266 -7.21 2.46 -4.58
C GLN A 266 -7.16 1.70 -3.25
N TRP A 267 -8.19 0.88 -2.99
CA TRP A 267 -8.25 -0.02 -1.84
C TRP A 267 -7.38 -1.27 -1.97
N ASP A 268 -6.82 -1.77 -0.85
CA ASP A 268 -6.22 -3.11 -0.80
C ASP A 268 -7.31 -4.18 -0.63
N VAL A 269 -7.82 -4.65 -1.78
CA VAL A 269 -8.84 -5.70 -1.83
C VAL A 269 -8.31 -7.06 -1.33
N TYR A 270 -6.98 -7.28 -1.29
CA TYR A 270 -6.41 -8.52 -0.76
C TYR A 270 -6.36 -8.52 0.77
N GLY A 271 -5.89 -7.41 1.37
CA GLY A 271 -5.95 -7.17 2.80
C GLY A 271 -7.38 -7.19 3.32
N ALA A 272 -8.31 -6.51 2.63
CA ALA A 272 -9.74 -6.50 2.94
C ALA A 272 -10.35 -7.92 2.97
N PHE A 273 -10.04 -8.77 1.98
CA PHE A 273 -10.54 -10.15 1.95
C PHE A 273 -9.93 -11.02 3.06
N ASP A 274 -8.62 -10.93 3.29
CA ASP A 274 -7.93 -11.71 4.34
C ASP A 274 -8.40 -11.26 5.75
N GLN A 275 -8.70 -9.97 5.95
CA GLN A 275 -9.34 -9.45 7.15
C GLN A 275 -10.73 -10.06 7.35
N ALA A 276 -11.63 -9.93 6.36
CA ALA A 276 -13.00 -10.47 6.43
C ALA A 276 -13.02 -11.97 6.75
N VAL A 277 -12.09 -12.74 6.16
CA VAL A 277 -11.89 -14.17 6.47
C VAL A 277 -11.38 -14.38 7.90
N SER A 278 -10.41 -13.58 8.36
CA SER A 278 -9.83 -13.72 9.71
C SER A 278 -10.81 -13.41 10.84
N GLU A 279 -11.79 -12.53 10.60
CA GLU A 279 -12.84 -12.15 11.55
C GLU A 279 -14.10 -13.02 11.44
N GLY A 280 -14.23 -13.82 10.37
CA GLY A 280 -15.39 -14.70 10.13
C GLY A 280 -16.58 -14.00 9.47
N GLN A 281 -16.35 -12.85 8.81
CA GLN A 281 -17.35 -12.04 8.11
C GLN A 281 -17.68 -12.66 6.74
N HIS A 282 -18.33 -13.83 6.76
CA HIS A 282 -18.57 -14.65 5.56
C HIS A 282 -19.36 -13.95 4.45
N ASP A 283 -20.36 -13.14 4.81
CA ASP A 283 -21.19 -12.40 3.85
C ASP A 283 -20.37 -11.30 3.16
N VAL A 284 -19.54 -10.58 3.92
CA VAL A 284 -18.59 -9.57 3.41
C VAL A 284 -17.56 -10.23 2.48
N ALA A 285 -16.95 -11.35 2.88
CA ALA A 285 -16.00 -12.08 2.04
C ALA A 285 -16.63 -12.57 0.72
N THR A 286 -17.91 -12.98 0.76
CA THR A 286 -18.65 -13.39 -0.44
C THR A 286 -18.88 -12.23 -1.40
N VAL A 287 -19.27 -11.05 -0.89
CA VAL A 287 -19.42 -9.83 -1.71
C VAL A 287 -18.08 -9.38 -2.31
N ILE A 288 -16.98 -9.38 -1.55
CA ILE A 288 -15.64 -9.07 -2.09
C ILE A 288 -15.28 -10.04 -3.23
N TYR A 289 -15.57 -11.34 -3.09
CA TYR A 289 -15.34 -12.34 -4.13
C TYR A 289 -16.20 -12.09 -5.40
N ASP A 290 -17.49 -11.78 -5.25
CA ASP A 290 -18.41 -11.56 -6.38
C ASP A 290 -18.22 -10.20 -7.10
N LEU A 291 -17.59 -9.23 -6.44
CA LEU A 291 -17.20 -7.94 -7.02
C LEU A 291 -15.84 -8.01 -7.75
N TYR A 292 -14.89 -8.81 -7.24
CA TYR A 292 -13.51 -8.80 -7.72
C TYR A 292 -13.36 -9.06 -9.24
N PRO A 293 -14.02 -10.05 -9.86
CA PRO A 293 -13.98 -10.25 -11.32
C PRO A 293 -14.49 -9.05 -12.12
N ARG A 294 -15.50 -8.32 -11.59
CA ARG A 294 -16.08 -7.13 -12.23
C ARG A 294 -15.05 -6.00 -12.33
N ARG A 295 -14.35 -5.73 -11.21
CA ARG A 295 -13.35 -4.67 -11.09
C ARG A 295 -12.02 -5.01 -11.78
N TYR A 296 -11.65 -6.29 -11.86
CA TYR A 296 -10.33 -6.73 -12.35
C TYR A 296 -10.37 -7.54 -13.67
N ASN A 297 -11.39 -7.33 -14.52
CA ASN A 297 -11.50 -7.93 -15.87
C ASN A 297 -11.48 -9.47 -15.88
N ASP A 298 -12.46 -10.09 -15.21
CA ASP A 298 -12.62 -11.55 -15.06
C ASP A 298 -11.41 -12.25 -14.38
N ALA A 299 -10.64 -11.52 -13.57
CA ALA A 299 -9.52 -12.07 -12.82
C ALA A 299 -9.95 -13.00 -11.67
N ASP A 300 -9.19 -14.08 -11.49
CA ASP A 300 -9.38 -15.06 -10.42
C ASP A 300 -8.75 -14.55 -9.10
N LEU A 301 -9.58 -14.23 -8.10
CA LEU A 301 -9.15 -13.76 -6.78
C LEU A 301 -8.27 -14.79 -6.05
N PHE A 302 -8.55 -16.09 -6.23
CA PHE A 302 -7.77 -17.18 -5.63
C PHE A 302 -6.32 -17.19 -6.15
N LEU A 303 -6.15 -16.97 -7.46
CA LEU A 303 -4.85 -16.89 -8.13
C LEU A 303 -4.00 -15.72 -7.60
N HIS A 304 -4.64 -14.57 -7.33
CA HIS A 304 -3.96 -13.37 -6.87
C HIS A 304 -3.68 -13.39 -5.36
N LEU A 305 -4.60 -13.85 -4.51
CA LEU A 305 -4.34 -14.08 -3.08
C LEU A 305 -3.19 -15.07 -2.85
N ALA A 306 -3.11 -16.15 -3.65
CA ALA A 306 -2.00 -17.08 -3.64
C ALA A 306 -0.69 -16.47 -4.17
N GLY A 307 -0.78 -15.48 -5.07
CA GLY A 307 0.33 -14.68 -5.57
C GLY A 307 0.86 -13.66 -4.55
N ALA A 308 -0.01 -13.04 -3.75
CA ALA A 308 0.40 -12.15 -2.66
C ALA A 308 0.93 -12.96 -1.45
N GLY A 309 0.25 -14.05 -1.10
CA GLY A 309 0.64 -15.00 -0.06
C GLY A 309 -0.30 -15.08 1.15
N HIS A 310 -1.56 -14.65 1.00
CA HIS A 310 -2.59 -14.68 2.05
C HIS A 310 -3.06 -16.12 2.28
N LEU A 311 -2.51 -16.78 3.31
CA LEU A 311 -2.72 -18.21 3.52
C LEU A 311 -4.14 -18.56 3.98
N GLU A 312 -4.71 -17.77 4.89
CA GLU A 312 -6.02 -18.08 5.46
C GLU A 312 -7.14 -17.73 4.47
N ALA A 313 -7.04 -16.61 3.75
CA ALA A 313 -7.87 -16.33 2.57
C ALA A 313 -7.86 -17.46 1.51
N VAL A 314 -6.69 -17.99 1.15
CA VAL A 314 -6.59 -19.08 0.15
C VAL A 314 -7.17 -20.39 0.69
N LYS A 315 -6.98 -20.72 1.97
CA LYS A 315 -7.67 -21.87 2.59
C LYS A 315 -9.19 -21.68 2.55
N TYR A 316 -9.69 -20.52 2.95
CA TYR A 316 -11.12 -20.23 3.00
C TYR A 316 -11.80 -20.41 1.63
N LEU A 317 -11.20 -19.86 0.57
CA LEU A 317 -11.72 -20.04 -0.80
C LEU A 317 -11.61 -21.49 -1.30
N TYR A 318 -10.62 -22.26 -0.85
CA TYR A 318 -10.50 -23.68 -1.17
C TYR A 318 -11.56 -24.52 -0.43
N ASP A 319 -11.69 -24.33 0.88
CA ASP A 319 -12.57 -25.10 1.77
C ASP A 319 -14.08 -24.81 1.54
N ASN A 320 -14.42 -23.74 0.81
CA ASN A 320 -15.79 -23.36 0.44
C ASN A 320 -16.06 -23.50 -1.09
N ASP A 321 -15.30 -24.34 -1.80
CA ASP A 321 -15.50 -24.67 -3.23
C ASP A 321 -15.40 -23.49 -4.23
N PHE A 322 -14.91 -22.31 -3.80
CA PHE A 322 -14.68 -21.14 -4.68
C PHE A 322 -13.46 -21.30 -5.63
N SER A 323 -12.73 -22.42 -5.57
CA SER A 323 -11.54 -22.66 -6.39
C SER A 323 -11.74 -23.83 -7.35
N THR A 324 -11.36 -23.67 -8.62
CA THR A 324 -11.36 -24.78 -9.59
C THR A 324 -10.05 -25.57 -9.53
N ALA A 325 -10.05 -26.82 -9.99
CA ALA A 325 -8.81 -27.61 -10.12
C ALA A 325 -7.73 -26.88 -10.96
N LYS A 326 -8.15 -26.12 -12.00
CA LYS A 326 -7.25 -25.27 -12.79
C LYS A 326 -6.72 -24.08 -11.98
N SER A 327 -7.60 -23.40 -11.24
CA SER A 327 -7.24 -22.31 -10.33
C SER A 327 -6.20 -22.77 -9.30
N VAL A 328 -6.33 -23.98 -8.74
CA VAL A 328 -5.35 -24.58 -7.82
C VAL A 328 -4.00 -24.83 -8.49
N GLU A 329 -3.97 -25.35 -9.72
CA GLU A 329 -2.72 -25.55 -10.45
C GLU A 329 -2.02 -24.22 -10.83
N GLU A 330 -2.78 -23.19 -11.20
CA GLU A 330 -2.25 -21.87 -11.56
C GLU A 330 -1.85 -21.06 -10.32
N ALA A 331 -2.62 -21.13 -9.23
CA ALA A 331 -2.29 -20.57 -7.91
C ALA A 331 -1.04 -21.21 -7.31
N PHE A 332 -0.81 -22.51 -7.52
CA PHE A 332 0.48 -23.12 -7.17
C PHE A 332 1.64 -22.49 -7.97
N ALA A 333 1.50 -22.37 -9.29
CA ALA A 333 2.51 -21.71 -10.13
C ALA A 333 2.62 -20.17 -9.92
N SER A 334 1.69 -19.56 -9.17
CA SER A 334 1.75 -18.18 -8.69
C SER A 334 2.47 -18.09 -7.33
N SER A 335 2.09 -18.92 -6.37
CA SER A 335 2.67 -18.96 -5.01
C SER A 335 4.14 -19.43 -4.96
N VAL A 336 4.62 -20.16 -5.97
CA VAL A 336 6.05 -20.47 -6.12
C VAL A 336 6.84 -19.19 -6.46
N GLY A 337 7.32 -18.49 -5.41
CA GLY A 337 8.01 -17.20 -5.50
C GLY A 337 9.05 -16.96 -4.40
N SER A 338 9.51 -15.72 -4.27
CA SER A 338 10.70 -15.36 -3.46
C SER A 338 10.45 -15.08 -1.97
N THR A 339 9.20 -15.12 -1.50
CA THR A 339 8.80 -14.79 -0.11
C THR A 339 8.36 -16.02 0.69
N CYS A 340 8.45 -15.92 2.03
CA CYS A 340 8.03 -16.99 2.94
C CYS A 340 6.50 -17.18 3.00
N THR A 341 5.72 -16.10 2.89
CA THR A 341 4.24 -16.14 2.87
C THR A 341 3.71 -16.98 1.71
N ARG A 342 4.14 -16.66 0.48
CA ARG A 342 3.83 -17.43 -0.73
C ARG A 342 4.35 -18.86 -0.65
N THR A 343 5.48 -19.11 0.02
CA THR A 343 5.97 -20.48 0.29
C THR A 343 5.02 -21.26 1.21
N ALA A 344 4.34 -20.62 2.16
CA ALA A 344 3.34 -21.29 3.01
C ALA A 344 2.10 -21.69 2.19
N VAL A 345 1.61 -20.80 1.32
CA VAL A 345 0.54 -21.11 0.35
C VAL A 345 0.96 -22.27 -0.57
N ALA A 346 2.18 -22.22 -1.12
CA ALA A 346 2.70 -23.28 -1.97
C ALA A 346 2.85 -24.64 -1.25
N ASN A 347 2.99 -24.66 0.08
CA ASN A 347 2.88 -25.91 0.86
C ASN A 347 1.43 -26.40 0.90
N PHE A 348 0.50 -25.56 1.36
CA PHE A 348 -0.92 -25.91 1.45
C PHE A 348 -1.47 -26.46 0.13
N LEU A 349 -1.25 -25.75 -0.99
CA LEU A 349 -1.72 -26.18 -2.30
C LEU A 349 -1.10 -27.51 -2.77
N LEU A 350 0.15 -27.84 -2.38
CA LEU A 350 0.74 -29.15 -2.66
C LEU A 350 0.11 -30.28 -1.85
N ASP A 351 -0.29 -29.97 -0.62
CA ASP A 351 -0.82 -30.94 0.33
C ASP A 351 -2.33 -31.23 0.07
N THR A 352 -2.96 -30.53 -0.89
CA THR A 352 -4.31 -30.84 -1.43
C THR A 352 -4.35 -32.03 -2.40
N ASP A 353 -3.18 -32.55 -2.82
CA ASP A 353 -2.99 -33.52 -3.93
C ASP A 353 -3.51 -33.09 -5.33
N MET A 354 -4.18 -31.94 -5.46
CA MET A 354 -4.72 -31.44 -6.73
C MET A 354 -3.66 -30.94 -7.73
N VAL A 355 -2.46 -30.55 -7.25
CA VAL A 355 -1.35 -30.08 -8.09
C VAL A 355 -0.72 -31.26 -8.83
N SER A 356 -0.91 -31.34 -10.15
CA SER A 356 -0.31 -32.41 -10.96
C SER A 356 1.21 -32.30 -11.07
N SER A 357 1.87 -33.36 -11.52
CA SER A 357 3.29 -33.31 -11.90
C SER A 357 3.56 -32.33 -13.05
N ALA A 358 2.58 -32.10 -13.94
CA ALA A 358 2.73 -31.16 -15.06
C ALA A 358 2.70 -29.70 -14.61
N SER A 359 1.79 -29.33 -13.68
CA SER A 359 1.83 -28.01 -13.04
C SER A 359 3.10 -27.82 -12.22
N PHE A 360 3.50 -28.82 -11.43
CA PHE A 360 4.75 -28.77 -10.66
C PHE A 360 5.99 -28.55 -11.55
N ASP A 361 6.06 -29.28 -12.66
CA ASP A 361 7.10 -29.12 -13.67
C ASP A 361 7.02 -27.76 -14.41
N ASN A 362 5.87 -27.09 -14.43
CA ASN A 362 5.71 -25.77 -15.03
C ASN A 362 6.14 -24.66 -14.06
N ALA A 363 5.73 -24.75 -12.79
CA ALA A 363 6.17 -23.88 -11.70
C ALA A 363 7.70 -23.92 -11.55
N PHE A 364 8.34 -25.09 -11.68
CA PHE A 364 9.81 -25.21 -11.70
C PHE A 364 10.46 -24.44 -12.86
N LYS A 365 9.94 -24.59 -14.09
CA LYS A 365 10.47 -23.88 -15.26
C LYS A 365 10.30 -22.36 -15.11
N LYS A 366 9.16 -21.91 -14.59
CA LYS A 366 8.90 -20.49 -14.30
C LYS A 366 9.89 -19.95 -13.25
N ALA A 367 10.04 -20.60 -12.11
CA ALA A 367 10.99 -20.19 -11.07
C ALA A 367 12.46 -20.12 -11.56
N VAL A 368 12.85 -20.98 -12.50
CA VAL A 368 14.17 -20.94 -13.16
C VAL A 368 14.30 -19.78 -14.15
N LEU A 369 13.26 -19.48 -14.94
CA LEU A 369 13.21 -18.34 -15.87
C LEU A 369 13.23 -16.99 -15.13
N ASP A 370 12.44 -16.88 -14.07
CA ASP A 370 12.35 -15.71 -13.18
C ASP A 370 13.62 -15.53 -12.33
N GLY A 371 14.51 -16.53 -12.31
CA GLY A 371 15.77 -16.51 -11.57
C GLY A 371 15.62 -16.67 -10.05
N SER A 372 14.44 -17.06 -9.54
CA SER A 372 14.18 -17.15 -8.09
C SER A 372 14.85 -18.37 -7.46
N ILE A 373 16.07 -18.16 -6.98
CA ILE A 373 16.88 -19.15 -6.24
C ILE A 373 16.07 -19.81 -5.11
N LYS A 374 15.36 -19.03 -4.28
CA LYS A 374 14.57 -19.54 -3.15
C LYS A 374 13.44 -20.48 -3.59
N ALA A 375 12.69 -20.09 -4.63
CA ALA A 375 11.60 -20.91 -5.16
C ALA A 375 12.14 -22.24 -5.73
N VAL A 376 13.26 -22.21 -6.45
CA VAL A 376 13.91 -23.42 -6.98
C VAL A 376 14.45 -24.32 -5.86
N GLU A 377 15.03 -23.77 -4.79
CA GLU A 377 15.44 -24.56 -3.62
C GLU A 377 14.25 -25.20 -2.89
N PHE A 378 13.13 -24.49 -2.75
CA PHE A 378 11.88 -25.04 -2.18
C PHE A 378 11.36 -26.24 -3.01
N LEU A 379 11.28 -26.10 -4.34
CA LEU A 379 10.79 -27.18 -5.21
C LEU A 379 11.71 -28.41 -5.20
N PHE A 380 13.04 -28.22 -5.13
CA PHE A 380 13.97 -29.32 -4.89
C PHE A 380 13.75 -29.97 -3.51
N GLY A 381 13.47 -29.17 -2.47
CA GLY A 381 13.16 -29.67 -1.12
C GLY A 381 11.91 -30.56 -1.06
N LYS A 382 10.90 -30.30 -1.91
CA LYS A 382 9.71 -31.16 -2.07
C LYS A 382 9.96 -32.44 -2.89
N GLY A 383 11.14 -32.62 -3.50
CA GLY A 383 11.56 -33.88 -4.15
C GLY A 383 10.82 -34.29 -5.43
N ARG A 384 9.79 -33.56 -5.87
CA ARG A 384 8.92 -33.89 -7.01
C ARG A 384 9.50 -33.54 -8.39
N VAL A 385 10.63 -32.81 -8.48
CA VAL A 385 11.21 -32.35 -9.76
C VAL A 385 11.87 -33.51 -10.52
N SER A 386 11.46 -33.77 -11.77
CA SER A 386 12.10 -34.80 -12.59
C SER A 386 13.45 -34.34 -13.18
N PRO A 387 14.44 -35.25 -13.40
CA PRO A 387 15.67 -34.89 -14.10
C PRO A 387 15.45 -34.34 -15.51
N ARG A 388 14.38 -34.78 -16.19
CA ARG A 388 13.99 -34.25 -17.50
C ARG A 388 13.54 -32.79 -17.41
N THR A 389 12.82 -32.44 -16.34
CA THR A 389 12.35 -31.07 -16.07
C THR A 389 13.51 -30.13 -15.82
N VAL A 390 14.46 -30.53 -14.98
CA VAL A 390 15.67 -29.74 -14.70
C VAL A 390 16.48 -29.51 -15.96
N ASN A 391 16.64 -30.52 -16.82
CA ASN A 391 17.31 -30.36 -18.11
C ASN A 391 16.59 -29.33 -19.00
N ILE A 392 15.27 -29.46 -19.21
CA ILE A 392 14.48 -28.52 -20.03
C ILE A 392 14.47 -27.09 -19.46
N ALA A 393 14.54 -26.94 -18.14
CA ALA A 393 14.66 -25.64 -17.49
C ALA A 393 16.08 -25.05 -17.66
N PHE A 394 17.12 -25.89 -17.55
CA PHE A 394 18.52 -25.49 -17.69
C PHE A 394 18.82 -24.86 -19.07
N GLU A 395 18.20 -25.38 -20.12
CA GLU A 395 18.29 -24.85 -21.50
C GLU A 395 17.93 -23.35 -21.62
N LYS A 396 17.17 -22.80 -20.67
CA LYS A 396 16.65 -21.42 -20.71
C LYS A 396 17.17 -20.50 -19.59
N VAL A 397 18.17 -20.94 -18.82
CA VAL A 397 18.68 -20.16 -17.68
C VAL A 397 19.35 -18.86 -18.15
N THR A 398 18.97 -17.74 -17.54
CA THR A 398 19.50 -16.40 -17.81
C THR A 398 20.42 -15.87 -16.71
N LYS A 399 20.53 -16.57 -15.56
CA LYS A 399 21.27 -16.13 -14.37
C LYS A 399 22.38 -17.10 -13.96
N ILE A 400 23.60 -16.60 -13.77
CA ILE A 400 24.77 -17.45 -13.48
C ILE A 400 24.64 -18.25 -12.18
N ASP A 401 24.06 -17.65 -11.13
CA ASP A 401 23.93 -18.35 -9.84
C ASP A 401 22.84 -19.43 -9.88
N MET A 402 21.85 -19.31 -10.78
CA MET A 402 20.91 -20.38 -11.09
C MET A 402 21.60 -21.53 -11.84
N VAL A 403 22.50 -21.24 -12.79
CA VAL A 403 23.33 -22.28 -13.45
C VAL A 403 24.16 -23.06 -12.41
N LYS A 404 24.88 -22.36 -11.53
CA LYS A 404 25.67 -22.97 -10.44
C LYS A 404 24.80 -23.83 -9.51
N LEU A 405 23.60 -23.34 -9.16
CA LEU A 405 22.67 -24.07 -8.30
C LEU A 405 22.17 -25.35 -8.97
N LEU A 406 21.71 -25.28 -10.22
CA LEU A 406 21.16 -26.44 -10.93
C LEU A 406 22.22 -27.54 -11.11
N VAL A 407 23.45 -27.17 -11.52
CA VAL A 407 24.59 -28.11 -11.63
C VAL A 407 24.97 -28.71 -10.27
N LYS A 408 24.87 -27.95 -9.18
CA LYS A 408 25.14 -28.44 -7.81
C LYS A 408 24.05 -29.38 -7.28
N LYS A 409 22.78 -29.16 -7.65
CA LYS A 409 21.62 -29.94 -7.17
C LYS A 409 21.41 -31.22 -8.00
N GLN A 410 21.72 -31.22 -9.30
CA GLN A 410 21.48 -32.38 -10.16
C GLN A 410 22.42 -32.44 -11.38
N SER A 411 22.71 -33.66 -11.84
CA SER A 411 23.49 -33.92 -13.06
C SER A 411 22.73 -33.45 -14.32
N ILE A 412 23.19 -32.36 -14.93
CA ILE A 412 22.69 -31.86 -16.21
C ILE A 412 23.25 -32.72 -17.35
N SER A 413 22.44 -33.00 -18.38
CA SER A 413 22.88 -33.75 -19.56
C SER A 413 23.69 -32.86 -20.52
N PRO A 414 24.66 -33.43 -21.28
CA PRO A 414 25.42 -32.66 -22.27
C PRO A 414 24.55 -31.94 -23.31
N LYS A 415 23.38 -32.48 -23.67
CA LYS A 415 22.44 -31.85 -24.61
C LYS A 415 21.82 -30.57 -24.04
N ALA A 416 21.41 -30.57 -22.78
CA ALA A 416 20.88 -29.38 -22.13
C ALA A 416 21.96 -28.32 -21.92
N ILE A 417 23.21 -28.74 -21.67
CA ILE A 417 24.37 -27.84 -21.58
C ILE A 417 24.68 -27.20 -22.96
N GLU A 418 24.67 -27.98 -24.04
CA GLU A 418 24.84 -27.48 -25.41
C GLU A 418 23.73 -26.48 -25.79
N ALA A 419 22.47 -26.81 -25.49
CA ALA A 419 21.34 -25.94 -25.79
C ALA A 419 21.33 -24.64 -24.95
N ALA A 420 21.68 -24.70 -23.66
CA ALA A 420 21.86 -23.51 -22.81
C ALA A 420 22.98 -22.60 -23.34
N PHE A 421 24.11 -23.19 -23.74
CA PHE A 421 25.22 -22.47 -24.38
C PHE A 421 24.76 -21.81 -25.69
N ARG A 422 24.13 -22.56 -26.61
CA ARG A 422 23.59 -22.02 -27.87
C ARG A 422 22.64 -20.85 -27.62
N ASN A 423 21.69 -20.98 -26.68
CA ASN A 423 20.76 -19.91 -26.32
C ASN A 423 21.48 -18.66 -25.77
N SER A 424 22.48 -18.84 -24.91
CA SER A 424 23.32 -17.73 -24.42
C SER A 424 24.07 -17.02 -25.55
N THR A 425 24.63 -17.76 -26.52
CA THR A 425 25.29 -17.19 -27.71
C THR A 425 24.33 -16.54 -28.71
N CYS A 426 23.02 -16.77 -28.58
CA CYS A 426 21.98 -16.06 -29.34
C CYS A 426 21.59 -14.76 -28.63
N GLN A 427 21.37 -14.79 -27.30
CA GLN A 427 21.05 -13.57 -26.52
C GLN A 427 22.18 -12.53 -26.59
N GLY A 428 23.45 -12.97 -26.49
CA GLY A 428 24.62 -12.09 -26.57
C GLY A 428 24.77 -11.27 -27.86
N ARG A 429 24.00 -11.59 -28.92
CA ARG A 429 23.94 -10.83 -30.19
C ARG A 429 23.03 -9.61 -30.12
N PHE A 430 22.08 -9.61 -29.18
CA PHE A 430 21.06 -8.58 -28.99
C PHE A 430 21.27 -7.77 -27.71
N GLY A 431 22.01 -8.30 -26.73
CA GLY A 431 22.51 -7.55 -25.58
C GLY A 431 23.61 -8.33 -24.84
N TRP A 432 24.75 -7.70 -24.57
CA TRP A 432 25.85 -8.31 -23.83
C TRP A 432 25.70 -8.08 -22.31
N GLY A 433 24.93 -8.96 -21.66
CA GLY A 433 24.73 -8.95 -20.22
C GLY A 433 25.90 -9.59 -19.45
N THR A 434 26.16 -9.09 -18.23
CA THR A 434 27.16 -9.66 -17.31
C THR A 434 26.87 -11.13 -16.95
N ASP A 435 25.60 -11.47 -16.75
CA ASP A 435 25.15 -12.86 -16.58
C ASP A 435 25.46 -13.72 -17.82
N THR A 436 25.15 -13.24 -19.02
CA THR A 436 25.40 -13.97 -20.28
C THR A 436 26.89 -14.25 -20.47
N GLU A 437 27.75 -13.27 -20.17
CA GLU A 437 29.20 -13.47 -20.16
C GLU A 437 29.62 -14.51 -19.13
N ALA A 438 29.13 -14.41 -17.89
CA ALA A 438 29.49 -15.32 -16.81
C ALA A 438 29.02 -16.77 -17.06
N ILE A 439 27.85 -16.95 -17.67
CA ILE A 439 27.33 -18.26 -18.11
C ILE A 439 28.21 -18.84 -19.21
N LEU A 440 28.54 -18.06 -20.24
CA LEU A 440 29.42 -18.54 -21.31
C LEU A 440 30.81 -18.92 -20.78
N ARG A 441 31.41 -18.09 -19.91
CA ARG A 441 32.68 -18.42 -19.22
C ARG A 441 32.56 -19.73 -18.44
N PHE A 442 31.56 -19.86 -17.56
CA PHE A 442 31.36 -21.04 -16.74
C PHE A 442 31.16 -22.33 -17.55
N LEU A 443 30.34 -22.30 -18.61
CA LEU A 443 30.15 -23.46 -19.49
C LEU A 443 31.41 -23.78 -20.31
N CYS A 444 32.18 -22.76 -20.72
CA CYS A 444 33.48 -22.91 -21.37
C CYS A 444 34.60 -23.38 -20.44
N GLU A 445 34.55 -23.11 -19.14
CA GLU A 445 35.61 -23.47 -18.16
C GLU A 445 35.49 -24.93 -17.69
N ASN A 446 34.30 -25.52 -17.71
CA ASN A 446 34.05 -26.90 -17.28
C ASN A 446 34.25 -27.95 -18.41
N ASP A 447 34.80 -27.56 -19.57
CA ASP A 447 34.96 -28.40 -20.79
C ASP A 447 33.69 -29.17 -21.22
N CYS A 448 32.51 -28.70 -20.82
CA CYS A 448 31.22 -29.36 -21.08
C CYS A 448 30.65 -29.12 -22.49
N ILE A 449 31.38 -28.38 -23.35
CA ILE A 449 30.95 -27.97 -24.69
C ILE A 449 31.86 -28.60 -25.74
N PRO A 450 31.32 -29.34 -26.74
CA PRO A 450 32.13 -29.89 -27.84
C PRO A 450 32.89 -28.80 -28.61
N SER A 451 34.09 -29.12 -29.09
CA SER A 451 34.96 -28.24 -29.90
C SER A 451 34.21 -27.56 -31.03
N ASP A 452 33.35 -28.32 -31.71
CA ASP A 452 32.69 -27.93 -32.95
C ASP A 452 31.59 -26.90 -32.67
N VAL A 453 30.89 -27.04 -31.53
CA VAL A 453 29.85 -26.11 -31.06
C VAL A 453 30.47 -24.80 -30.59
N ASN A 454 31.59 -24.86 -29.85
CA ASN A 454 32.34 -23.65 -29.47
C ASN A 454 32.91 -22.93 -30.71
N THR A 455 33.36 -23.69 -31.71
CA THR A 455 33.86 -23.21 -33.00
C THR A 455 32.78 -22.53 -33.83
N GLU A 456 31.60 -23.13 -33.94
CA GLU A 456 30.41 -22.59 -34.61
C GLU A 456 29.96 -21.27 -33.94
N ALA A 457 29.88 -21.26 -32.62
CA ALA A 457 29.51 -20.08 -31.84
C ALA A 457 30.52 -18.94 -31.97
N PHE A 458 31.82 -19.25 -31.89
CA PHE A 458 32.90 -18.28 -32.09
C PHE A 458 32.82 -17.65 -33.49
N LEU A 459 32.75 -18.45 -34.56
CA LEU A 459 32.58 -17.92 -35.93
C LEU A 459 31.32 -17.07 -36.07
N THR A 460 30.20 -17.48 -35.45
CA THR A 460 28.96 -16.72 -35.54
C THR A 460 29.05 -15.38 -34.78
N SER A 461 29.78 -15.31 -33.67
CA SER A 461 30.07 -14.04 -32.97
C SER A 461 30.92 -13.07 -33.79
N VAL A 462 31.83 -13.59 -34.62
CA VAL A 462 32.62 -12.78 -35.56
C VAL A 462 31.75 -12.32 -36.75
N ASN A 463 30.80 -13.14 -37.19
CA ASN A 463 29.88 -12.83 -38.30
C ASN A 463 28.79 -11.80 -37.95
N THR A 464 28.46 -11.59 -36.67
CA THR A 464 27.46 -10.58 -36.27
C THR A 464 28.02 -9.16 -36.37
N ARG A 465 27.32 -8.26 -37.08
CA ARG A 465 27.75 -6.87 -37.34
C ARG A 465 27.85 -5.96 -36.10
N PHE A 466 27.22 -6.34 -34.99
CA PHE A 466 27.20 -5.57 -33.74
C PHE A 466 27.29 -6.53 -32.54
N GLY A 467 27.81 -6.06 -31.40
CA GLY A 467 27.87 -6.81 -30.13
C GLY A 467 28.85 -8.00 -30.06
N GLY A 468 29.31 -8.53 -31.20
CA GLY A 468 30.10 -9.76 -31.29
C GLY A 468 31.46 -9.75 -30.57
N ASP A 469 32.12 -8.60 -30.43
CA ASP A 469 33.51 -8.49 -29.99
C ASP A 469 33.78 -9.06 -28.59
N ALA A 470 32.88 -8.84 -27.63
CA ALA A 470 33.01 -9.39 -26.29
C ALA A 470 32.79 -10.91 -26.30
N MET A 471 31.77 -11.37 -27.03
CA MET A 471 31.47 -12.79 -27.19
C MET A 471 32.62 -13.56 -27.86
N ALA A 472 33.21 -13.01 -28.93
CA ALA A 472 34.36 -13.60 -29.61
C ALA A 472 35.56 -13.75 -28.67
N LYS A 473 35.84 -12.76 -27.81
CA LYS A 473 36.93 -12.81 -26.82
C LYS A 473 36.70 -13.82 -25.70
N VAL A 474 35.44 -14.15 -25.36
CA VAL A 474 35.08 -15.17 -24.36
C VAL A 474 35.10 -16.59 -24.94
N LEU A 475 34.56 -16.77 -26.15
CA LEU A 475 34.51 -18.06 -26.82
C LEU A 475 35.86 -18.51 -27.39
N TYR A 476 36.83 -17.59 -27.50
CA TYR A 476 38.17 -17.89 -27.98
C TYR A 476 38.96 -18.76 -26.98
N ALA A 477 39.01 -20.06 -27.26
CA ALA A 477 39.90 -21.00 -26.59
C ALA A 477 40.89 -21.56 -27.62
N GLU A 478 42.15 -21.15 -27.52
CA GLU A 478 43.21 -21.45 -28.51
C GLU A 478 43.57 -22.94 -28.60
N SER A 479 43.22 -23.72 -27.57
CA SER A 479 43.30 -25.19 -27.54
C SER A 479 42.09 -25.91 -28.17
N ARG A 480 40.97 -25.22 -28.40
CA ARG A 480 39.69 -25.82 -28.87
C ARG A 480 39.23 -25.35 -30.25
N ILE A 481 39.87 -24.32 -30.82
CA ILE A 481 39.53 -23.75 -32.13
C ILE A 481 40.69 -24.02 -33.09
N SER A 482 40.40 -24.56 -34.28
CA SER A 482 41.45 -24.92 -35.24
C SER A 482 42.17 -23.68 -35.80
N PRO A 483 43.47 -23.77 -36.16
CA PRO A 483 44.20 -22.67 -36.79
C PRO A 483 43.56 -22.15 -38.09
N GLU A 484 42.83 -23.00 -38.81
CA GLU A 484 42.06 -22.62 -40.00
C GLU A 484 40.88 -21.71 -39.65
N VAL A 485 40.13 -22.05 -38.60
CA VAL A 485 39.03 -21.21 -38.11
C VAL A 485 39.55 -19.87 -37.58
N ILE A 486 40.69 -19.86 -36.86
CA ILE A 486 41.29 -18.60 -36.37
C ILE A 486 41.66 -17.68 -37.55
N ARG A 487 42.23 -18.23 -38.64
CA ARG A 487 42.52 -17.47 -39.88
C ARG A 487 41.25 -16.98 -40.57
N ALA A 488 40.21 -17.81 -40.67
CA ALA A 488 38.93 -17.44 -41.25
C ALA A 488 38.27 -16.30 -40.46
N ALA A 489 38.16 -16.44 -39.13
CA ALA A 489 37.65 -15.43 -38.23
C ALA A 489 38.41 -14.10 -38.32
N PHE A 490 39.75 -14.14 -38.34
CA PHE A 490 40.57 -12.93 -38.50
C PHE A 490 40.28 -12.19 -39.82
N LYS A 491 40.10 -12.92 -40.92
CA LYS A 491 39.71 -12.34 -42.22
C LYS A 491 38.29 -11.76 -42.19
N THR A 492 37.32 -12.49 -41.66
CA THR A 492 35.92 -12.05 -41.62
C THR A 492 35.71 -10.86 -40.67
N ALA A 493 36.42 -10.82 -39.54
CA ALA A 493 36.48 -9.64 -38.68
C ALA A 493 36.98 -8.40 -39.45
N ALA A 494 37.99 -8.58 -40.30
CA ALA A 494 38.54 -7.52 -41.13
C ALA A 494 37.62 -7.10 -42.29
N ASP A 495 36.82 -8.02 -42.85
CA ASP A 495 35.78 -7.71 -43.84
C ASP A 495 34.58 -6.96 -43.23
N ILE A 496 34.17 -7.31 -42.01
CA ILE A 496 32.98 -6.76 -41.32
C ILE A 496 33.26 -5.44 -40.61
N GLY A 497 34.50 -5.21 -40.14
CA GLY A 497 34.92 -3.96 -39.50
C GLY A 497 35.33 -4.09 -38.03
N HIS A 498 35.38 -5.31 -37.48
CA HIS A 498 35.59 -5.59 -36.05
C HIS A 498 37.04 -5.35 -35.61
N SER A 499 37.40 -4.07 -35.47
CA SER A 499 38.74 -3.60 -35.11
C SER A 499 39.28 -4.23 -33.83
N GLU A 500 38.42 -4.48 -32.83
CA GLU A 500 38.80 -5.14 -31.58
C GLU A 500 39.08 -6.65 -31.72
N ILE A 501 38.32 -7.38 -32.54
CA ILE A 501 38.62 -8.80 -32.84
C ILE A 501 39.89 -8.90 -33.68
N VAL A 502 40.05 -8.03 -34.70
CA VAL A 502 41.27 -7.96 -35.50
C VAL A 502 42.48 -7.69 -34.61
N ARG A 503 42.40 -6.74 -33.67
CA ARG A 503 43.46 -6.44 -32.69
C ARG A 503 43.78 -7.63 -31.79
N PHE A 504 42.75 -8.29 -31.25
CA PHE A 504 42.91 -9.43 -30.35
C PHE A 504 43.51 -10.68 -31.03
N LEU A 505 43.18 -10.91 -32.30
CA LEU A 505 43.68 -12.05 -33.08
C LEU A 505 45.01 -11.77 -33.79
N PHE A 506 45.44 -10.51 -33.94
CA PHE A 506 46.60 -10.14 -34.76
C PHE A 506 47.90 -10.85 -34.36
N ASP A 507 48.18 -10.99 -33.06
CA ASP A 507 49.43 -11.59 -32.57
C ASP A 507 49.31 -13.09 -32.27
N LYS A 508 48.20 -13.73 -32.68
CA LYS A 508 48.00 -15.18 -32.48
C LYS A 508 48.84 -16.00 -33.47
N PRO A 509 49.53 -17.07 -33.02
CA PRO A 509 50.43 -17.87 -33.86
C PRO A 509 49.78 -18.44 -35.12
N ALA A 510 48.48 -18.71 -35.12
CA ALA A 510 47.74 -19.15 -36.31
C ALA A 510 47.63 -18.09 -37.42
N VAL A 511 47.72 -16.79 -37.07
CA VAL A 511 47.53 -15.65 -37.99
C VAL A 511 48.86 -15.27 -38.64
N HIS A 512 49.33 -16.14 -39.52
CA HIS A 512 50.56 -15.92 -40.30
C HIS A 512 50.43 -14.73 -41.27
N GLN A 513 51.58 -14.23 -41.74
CA GLN A 513 51.67 -13.03 -42.59
C GLN A 513 50.78 -13.05 -43.85
N VAL A 514 50.51 -14.23 -44.44
CA VAL A 514 49.59 -14.36 -45.58
C VAL A 514 48.16 -13.98 -45.21
N ALA A 515 47.66 -14.44 -44.05
CA ALA A 515 46.33 -14.06 -43.56
C ALA A 515 46.28 -12.56 -43.20
N LYS A 516 47.38 -11.99 -42.70
CA LYS A 516 47.53 -10.54 -42.50
C LYS A 516 47.43 -9.76 -43.81
N HIS A 517 48.11 -10.23 -44.88
CA HIS A 517 48.04 -9.64 -46.22
C HIS A 517 46.63 -9.74 -46.84
N GLU A 518 45.92 -10.85 -46.67
CA GLU A 518 44.53 -10.96 -47.11
C GLU A 518 43.61 -10.00 -46.35
N ALA A 519 43.67 -9.98 -45.02
CA ALA A 519 42.79 -9.19 -44.17
C ALA A 519 42.87 -7.68 -44.46
N ILE A 520 44.06 -7.11 -44.66
CA ILE A 520 44.20 -5.67 -44.99
C ILE A 520 43.65 -5.31 -46.37
N VAL A 521 43.69 -6.25 -47.33
CA VAL A 521 43.08 -6.07 -48.66
C VAL A 521 41.56 -6.23 -48.59
N SER A 522 41.05 -7.21 -47.85
CA SER A 522 39.63 -7.46 -47.56
C SER A 522 38.98 -6.23 -46.89
N ALA A 523 39.57 -5.74 -45.80
CA ALA A 523 39.16 -4.52 -45.12
C ALA A 523 39.15 -3.30 -46.06
N ALA A 524 40.15 -3.17 -46.93
CA ALA A 524 40.19 -2.07 -47.89
C ALA A 524 39.09 -2.16 -48.96
N GLN A 525 38.75 -3.36 -49.46
CA GLN A 525 37.62 -3.60 -50.37
C GLN A 525 36.29 -3.21 -49.72
N ASN A 526 36.04 -3.73 -48.51
CA ASN A 526 34.81 -3.55 -47.76
C ASN A 526 34.73 -2.22 -46.97
N ASN A 527 35.62 -1.27 -47.28
CA ASN A 527 35.61 0.10 -46.75
C ASN A 527 35.82 0.21 -45.21
N GLN A 528 36.48 -0.77 -44.60
CA GLN A 528 36.74 -0.82 -43.16
C GLN A 528 37.96 0.05 -42.80
N VAL A 529 37.77 1.37 -42.86
CA VAL A 529 38.84 2.38 -42.69
C VAL A 529 39.61 2.19 -41.39
N GLU A 530 38.91 1.94 -40.28
CA GLU A 530 39.53 1.76 -38.95
C GLU A 530 40.39 0.51 -38.88
N VAL A 531 39.90 -0.62 -39.42
CA VAL A 531 40.66 -1.88 -39.51
C VAL A 531 41.93 -1.69 -40.34
N VAL A 532 41.85 -1.01 -41.49
CA VAL A 532 43.03 -0.76 -42.34
C VAL A 532 44.05 0.13 -41.62
N GLN A 533 43.60 1.16 -40.89
CA GLN A 533 44.50 1.98 -40.07
C GLN A 533 45.11 1.21 -38.89
N LEU A 534 44.35 0.32 -38.26
CA LEU A 534 44.81 -0.50 -37.14
C LEU A 534 45.90 -1.49 -37.61
N LEU A 535 45.62 -2.22 -38.69
CA LEU A 535 46.57 -3.14 -39.31
C LEU A 535 47.83 -2.41 -39.79
N GLU A 536 47.70 -1.25 -40.45
CA GLU A 536 48.86 -0.46 -40.92
C GLU A 536 49.78 -0.03 -39.77
N ARG A 537 49.22 0.30 -38.60
CA ARG A 537 49.99 0.69 -37.41
C ARG A 537 50.59 -0.50 -36.65
N SER A 538 50.01 -1.70 -36.73
CA SER A 538 50.43 -2.88 -35.96
C SER A 538 51.44 -3.78 -36.67
N GLY A 539 51.75 -3.54 -37.96
CA GLY A 539 52.62 -4.41 -38.75
C GLY A 539 53.61 -3.67 -39.64
N GLN A 540 54.67 -4.39 -40.05
CA GLN A 540 55.53 -3.96 -41.16
C GLN A 540 54.99 -4.56 -42.46
N TRP A 541 54.61 -3.69 -43.40
CA TRP A 541 53.94 -4.09 -44.65
C TRP A 541 54.80 -3.77 -45.87
N SER A 542 54.83 -4.67 -46.85
CA SER A 542 55.48 -4.37 -48.12
C SER A 542 54.66 -3.34 -48.92
N LYS A 543 55.35 -2.57 -49.78
CA LYS A 543 54.69 -1.61 -50.66
C LYS A 543 53.65 -2.27 -51.57
N ASP A 544 53.88 -3.51 -51.98
CA ASP A 544 52.99 -4.27 -52.87
C ASP A 544 51.67 -4.65 -52.20
N VAL A 545 51.68 -4.96 -50.90
CA VAL A 545 50.46 -5.26 -50.13
C VAL A 545 49.63 -3.98 -49.92
N LEU A 546 50.28 -2.88 -49.53
CA LEU A 546 49.61 -1.57 -49.41
C LEU A 546 49.12 -1.04 -50.76
N ALA A 547 49.86 -1.28 -51.86
CA ALA A 547 49.43 -0.98 -53.22
C ALA A 547 48.24 -1.86 -53.65
N SER A 548 48.18 -3.11 -53.20
CA SER A 548 47.05 -4.00 -53.45
C SER A 548 45.79 -3.51 -52.72
N ALA A 549 45.91 -3.13 -51.45
CA ALA A 549 44.81 -2.49 -50.70
C ALA A 549 44.37 -1.17 -51.36
N PHE A 550 45.30 -0.33 -51.83
CA PHE A 550 45.00 0.92 -52.54
C PHE A 550 44.24 0.70 -53.86
N LYS A 551 44.61 -0.33 -54.63
CA LYS A 551 43.89 -0.74 -55.86
C LYS A 551 42.49 -1.26 -55.54
N ALA A 552 42.36 -2.04 -54.47
CA ALA A 552 41.15 -2.78 -54.14
C ALA A 552 40.06 -1.92 -53.49
N THR A 553 40.42 -0.87 -52.74
CA THR A 553 39.42 0.03 -52.15
C THR A 553 38.74 0.94 -53.19
N ARG A 554 37.51 1.38 -52.87
CA ARG A 554 36.77 2.39 -53.64
C ARG A 554 36.63 3.74 -52.92
N ASN A 555 36.88 3.81 -51.60
CA ASN A 555 36.74 5.05 -50.83
C ASN A 555 37.92 6.00 -51.07
N GLN A 556 37.62 7.25 -51.44
CA GLN A 556 38.62 8.27 -51.75
C GLN A 556 39.40 8.77 -50.51
N ALA A 557 38.80 8.76 -49.32
CA ALA A 557 39.52 9.06 -48.08
C ALA A 557 40.58 7.98 -47.79
N LEU A 558 40.21 6.70 -47.92
CA LEU A 558 41.14 5.59 -47.73
C LEU A 558 42.20 5.53 -48.83
N LYS A 559 41.89 5.92 -50.08
CA LYS A 559 42.89 6.10 -51.15
C LYS A 559 43.89 7.20 -50.82
N ARG A 560 43.45 8.35 -50.29
CA ARG A 560 44.36 9.43 -49.85
C ARG A 560 45.29 8.94 -48.73
N TYR A 561 44.74 8.24 -47.73
CA TYR A 561 45.50 7.65 -46.63
C TYR A 561 46.54 6.62 -47.09
N LEU A 562 46.15 5.67 -47.94
CA LEU A 562 47.08 4.66 -48.45
C LEU A 562 48.12 5.26 -49.41
N ARG A 563 47.77 6.28 -50.21
CA ARG A 563 48.73 6.92 -51.13
C ARG A 563 49.94 7.52 -50.40
N THR A 564 49.73 8.19 -49.27
CA THR A 564 50.84 8.76 -48.48
C THR A 564 51.73 7.69 -47.84
N LYS A 565 51.25 6.44 -47.69
CA LYS A 565 52.02 5.30 -47.17
C LYS A 565 52.75 4.50 -48.26
N VAL A 566 52.12 4.24 -49.41
CA VAL A 566 52.79 3.56 -50.55
C VAL A 566 53.82 4.49 -51.22
N ASN A 567 53.68 5.81 -51.04
CA ASN A 567 54.55 6.85 -51.59
C ASN A 567 54.55 6.89 -53.14
N VAL A 568 53.35 6.70 -53.71
CA VAL A 568 53.05 6.86 -55.14
C VAL A 568 52.49 8.26 -55.36
N LYS A 569 53.01 9.00 -56.34
CA LYS A 569 52.50 10.32 -56.72
C LYS A 569 51.10 10.21 -57.37
#